data_AF-A0A353BJS0-F1
#
_entry.id   AF-A0A353BJS0-F1
#
_cell.length_a   1.000
_cell.length_b   1.000
_cell.length_c   1.000
_cell.angle_alpha   90.00
_cell.angle_beta   90.00
_cell.angle_gamma   90.00
#
_symmetry.space_group_name_H-M   'P 1'
#
loop_
_entity.id
_entity.type
_entity.pdbx_description
1 polymer ?
#
loop_
_entity_poly.entity_id
_entity_poly.type
_entity_poly.pdbx_seq_one_letter_code
_entity_poly.pdbx_strand_id
1 'polypeptide(L)' 'RGEGANFTRKHLPVKLVYCEEYPRVADAFCREKQVQHWSHAKKRALIEGKEGELRTLAKKVFKRGSK' A
#
# COMPACT_ATOMS: atom_id res chain seq x y z
N ARG A 1 -15.06 8.37 24.74
CA ARG A 1 -15.72 7.68 23.59
C ARG A 1 -15.04 8.17 22.33
N GLY A 2 -14.69 7.29 21.38
CA GLY A 2 -14.01 7.70 20.14
C GLY A 2 -14.99 8.34 19.17
N GLU A 3 -15.11 9.66 19.20
CA GLU A 3 -16.13 10.43 18.42
C GLU A 3 -15.69 10.75 16.98
N GLY A 4 -14.41 10.52 16.64
CA GLY A 4 -13.82 10.91 15.35
C GLY A 4 -13.94 9.90 14.19
N ALA A 5 -14.50 8.71 14.41
CA ALA A 5 -14.45 7.59 13.45
C ALA A 5 -15.69 7.49 12.53
N ASN A 6 -16.22 8.62 12.05
CA ASN A 6 -17.46 8.63 11.25
C ASN A 6 -17.36 7.87 9.92
N PHE A 7 -16.18 7.86 9.30
CA PHE A 7 -15.94 7.17 8.02
C PHE A 7 -15.87 5.65 8.21
N THR A 8 -15.03 5.18 9.12
CA THR A 8 -14.84 3.73 9.39
C THR A 8 -16.07 3.09 10.04
N ARG A 9 -16.86 3.83 10.82
CA ARG A 9 -18.13 3.35 11.39
C ARG A 9 -19.17 2.99 10.31
N LYS A 10 -19.15 3.67 9.16
CA LYS A 10 -20.06 3.41 8.02
C LYS A 10 -19.58 2.29 7.10
N HIS A 11 -18.29 1.99 7.08
CA HIS A 11 -17.66 1.01 6.19
C HIS A 11 -17.06 -0.16 6.97
N LEU A 12 -17.89 -0.78 7.79
CA LEU A 12 -17.56 -2.02 8.49
C LEU A 12 -17.86 -3.24 7.59
N PRO A 13 -17.11 -4.34 7.71
CA PRO A 13 -16.00 -4.57 8.66
C PRO A 13 -14.64 -4.08 8.13
N VAL A 14 -13.87 -3.40 8.99
CA VAL A 14 -12.47 -3.07 8.71
C VAL A 14 -11.58 -4.20 9.23
N LYS A 15 -10.71 -4.74 8.37
CA LYS A 15 -9.71 -5.76 8.74
C LYS A 15 -8.32 -5.19 8.55
N LEU A 16 -7.45 -5.34 9.55
CA LEU A 16 -6.02 -5.07 9.40
C LEU A 16 -5.42 -6.19 8.56
N VAL A 17 -5.08 -5.88 7.31
CA VAL A 17 -4.50 -6.85 6.37
C VAL A 17 -2.97 -6.79 6.30
N TYR A 18 -2.36 -5.70 6.77
CA TYR A 18 -0.93 -5.47 6.68
C TYR A 18 -0.45 -4.40 7.66
N CYS A 19 0.68 -4.63 8.32
CA CYS A 19 1.40 -3.66 9.13
C CYS A 19 2.93 -3.85 8.98
N GLU A 20 3.70 -2.78 9.11
CA GLU A 20 5.15 -2.79 9.14
C GLU A 20 5.62 -1.93 10.32
N GLU A 21 6.64 -2.39 11.05
CA GLU A 21 7.24 -1.66 12.16
C GLU A 21 8.58 -1.06 11.72
N TYR A 22 8.82 0.18 12.11
CA TYR A 22 10.05 0.90 11.81
C TYR A 22 10.64 1.51 13.09
N PRO A 23 11.98 1.47 13.26
CA PRO A 23 12.63 1.99 14.46
C PRO A 23 12.59 3.52 14.54
N ARG A 24 12.36 4.21 13.41
CA ARG A 24 12.30 5.68 13.33
C ARG A 24 11.03 6.14 12.65
N VAL A 25 10.45 7.21 13.16
CA VAL A 25 9.23 7.83 12.62
C VAL A 25 9.43 8.32 11.17
N ALA A 26 10.62 8.83 10.84
CA ALA A 26 10.93 9.29 9.48
C ALA A 26 10.85 8.15 8.46
N ASP A 27 11.35 6.96 8.80
CA ASP A 27 11.32 5.80 7.91
C ASP A 27 9.89 5.31 7.68
N ALA A 28 9.09 5.25 8.76
CA ALA A 28 7.66 4.95 8.67
C ALA A 28 6.92 5.95 7.77
N PHE A 29 7.18 7.25 7.94
CA PHE A 29 6.55 8.30 7.14
C PHE A 29 6.92 8.20 5.65
N CYS A 30 8.21 8.00 5.34
CA CYS A 30 8.67 7.81 3.97
C CYS A 30 8.04 6.57 3.32
N ARG A 31 7.96 5.46 4.07
CA ARG A 31 7.30 4.23 3.62
C ARG A 31 5.82 4.44 3.36
N GLU A 32 5.12 5.11 4.26
CA GLU A 32 3.70 5.43 4.11
C GLU A 32 3.46 6.25 2.83
N LYS A 33 4.23 7.32 2.63
CA LYS A 33 4.18 8.15 1.41
C LYS A 33 4.44 7.34 0.15
N GLN A 34 5.38 6.40 0.20
CA GLN A 34 5.66 5.50 -0.91
C GLN A 34 4.44 4.63 -1.25
N VAL A 35 3.83 3.99 -0.25
CA VAL A 35 2.66 3.11 -0.43
C VAL A 35 1.42 3.89 -0.85
N GLN A 36 1.20 5.11 -0.36
CA GLN A 36 0.04 5.94 -0.73
C GLN A 36 -0.14 6.03 -2.26
N HIS A 37 0.96 6.26 -3.00
CA HIS A 37 1.00 6.42 -4.46
C HIS A 37 1.08 5.11 -5.24
N TRP A 38 1.07 3.95 -4.57
CA TRP A 38 1.09 2.66 -5.25
C TRP A 38 -0.26 2.30 -5.87
N SER A 39 -0.18 1.63 -7.02
CA SER A 39 -1.34 1.01 -7.63
C SER A 39 -1.89 -0.10 -6.73
N HIS A 40 -3.17 -0.42 -6.90
CA HIS A 40 -3.83 -1.49 -6.16
C HIS A 40 -3.07 -2.83 -6.27
N ALA A 41 -2.55 -3.16 -7.45
CA ALA A 41 -1.76 -4.38 -7.68
C ALA A 41 -0.48 -4.45 -6.83
N LYS A 42 0.25 -3.34 -6.70
CA LYS A 42 1.45 -3.28 -5.84
C LYS A 42 1.09 -3.45 -4.36
N LYS A 43 0.02 -2.77 -3.90
CA LYS A 43 -0.48 -2.90 -2.53
C LYS A 43 -0.91 -4.33 -2.22
N ARG A 44 -1.58 -5.01 -3.16
CA ARG A 44 -1.94 -6.42 -3.04
C ARG A 44 -0.73 -7.35 -2.97
N ALA A 45 0.24 -7.18 -3.86
CA ALA A 45 1.48 -7.95 -3.82
C ALA A 45 2.23 -7.77 -2.49
N LEU A 46 2.20 -6.56 -1.93
CA LEU A 46 2.76 -6.27 -0.61
C LEU A 46 2.00 -7.01 0.51
N ILE A 47 0.68 -6.92 0.54
CA ILE A 47 -0.19 -7.59 1.53
C ILE A 47 -0.01 -9.12 1.47
N GLU A 48 0.15 -9.68 0.27
CA GLU A 48 0.32 -11.12 0.04
C GLU A 48 1.76 -11.61 0.27
N GLY A 49 2.71 -10.74 0.62
CA GLY A 49 4.13 -11.11 0.82
C GLY A 49 4.86 -11.49 -0.46
N LYS A 50 4.30 -11.16 -1.64
CA LYS A 50 4.84 -11.53 -2.94
C LYS A 50 5.83 -10.49 -3.44
N GLU A 51 7.00 -10.43 -2.82
CA GLU A 51 8.04 -9.45 -3.15
C GLU A 51 8.50 -9.53 -4.61
N GLY A 52 8.54 -10.73 -5.19
CA GLY A 52 8.89 -10.92 -6.61
C GLY A 52 7.89 -10.27 -7.57
N GLU A 53 6.60 -10.37 -7.29
CA GLU A 53 5.55 -9.68 -8.04
C GLU A 53 5.61 -8.17 -7.80
N LEU A 54 5.81 -7.75 -6.54
CA LEU A 54 5.95 -6.33 -6.19
C LEU A 54 7.09 -5.68 -6.98
N ARG A 55 8.26 -6.33 -7.04
CA ARG A 55 9.42 -5.84 -7.78
C ARG A 55 9.16 -5.78 -9.28
N THR A 56 8.40 -6.73 -9.82
CA THR A 56 8.02 -6.74 -11.24
C THR A 56 7.05 -5.60 -11.55
N LEU A 57 6.03 -5.41 -10.73
CA LEU A 57 5.05 -4.32 -10.85
C LEU A 57 5.68 -2.94 -10.61
N ALA A 58 6.75 -2.86 -9.83
CA ALA A 58 7.52 -1.64 -9.63
C ALA A 58 8.24 -1.16 -10.89
N LYS A 59 8.56 -2.08 -11.81
CA LYS A 59 9.23 -1.73 -13.06
C LYS A 59 8.28 -0.96 -13.99
N LYS A 60 8.80 0.12 -14.57
CA LYS A 60 8.09 0.90 -15.57
C LYS A 60 8.05 0.13 -16.88
N VAL A 61 6.86 -0.29 -17.32
CA VAL A 61 6.68 -0.92 -18.63
C VAL A 61 6.57 0.18 -19.67
N PHE A 62 7.62 0.35 -20.48
CA PHE A 62 7.55 1.16 -21.69
C PHE A 62 6.85 0.34 -22.77
N LYS A 63 5.58 0.65 -23.05
CA LYS A 63 4.93 0.12 -24.25
C LYS A 63 5.62 0.77 -25.45
N ARG A 64 6.40 0.00 -26.21
CA ARG A 64 6.77 0.42 -27.56
C ARG A 64 5.48 0.51 -28.35
N GLY A 65 5.13 1.72 -28.79
CA GLY A 65 3.95 1.96 -29.60
C GLY A 65 3.98 1.04 -30.82
N SER A 66 2.93 0.24 -30.99
CA SER A 66 2.65 -0.37 -32.28
C SER A 66 2.37 0.78 -33.23
N LYS A 67 3.21 0.91 -34.26
CA LYS A 67 2.93 1.74 -35.42
C LYS A 67 1.72 1.17 -36.17
#